data_AF-A0A6J1XQ86-F1
#
_entry.id   AF-A0A6J1XQ86-F1
#
_cell.length_a   1.000
_cell.length_b   1.000
_cell.length_c   1.000
_cell.angle_alpha   90.00
_cell.angle_beta   90.00
_cell.angle_gamma   90.00
#
_symmetry.space_group_name_H-M   'P 1'
#
loop_
_entity.id
_entity.type
_entity.pdbx_description
1 polymer ?
#
loop_
_entity_poly.entity_id
_entity_poly.type
_entity_poly.pdbx_seq_one_letter_code
_entity_poly.pdbx_strand_id
1 'polypeptide(L)'
;MGDLELLLPGEAAVLVRGLRSFPLREIGSEGWNQQHENLEKLNMQAILDATASQGEPIQELLVTHGKVHHEASIINLLETVFFHKELQKQAELMQFEIASKALSVLRYITDCVDSLSLSTLNRMLSTHNLPCLLVELLEHNPWSRREGGKLQQFEGGRWQTVAPSEQQKLSKLDGQVWIALYNLLLSHEARARYCFTSFAKGQLLKLQAFLTDTLVDQLPNLAGLQGFLAHLALTETQPPKKDLVLEQIPEIWERLERENRGKWQAIAKYQLRHVFSPSEQDLQLQARRWAETYRLDVLEAIAPERPRCAYCSAEASKRCSRCQNEWYCCRECQVKHWEKHGKACVLAAQGDRAK
;
A
#
# COMPACT_ATOMS: atom_id res chain seq x y z
N MET A 1 -2.75 -6.20 29.94
CA MET A 1 -1.62 -5.59 29.24
C MET A 1 -0.40 -6.34 29.71
N GLY A 2 0.01 -7.34 28.94
CA GLY A 2 1.36 -7.89 29.04
C GLY A 2 2.13 -7.30 27.87
N ASP A 3 3.31 -6.78 28.14
CA ASP A 3 4.25 -6.23 27.17
C ASP A 3 4.48 -7.24 26.06
N LEU A 4 3.81 -7.07 24.92
CA LEU A 4 4.13 -7.84 23.73
C LEU A 4 5.30 -7.15 23.05
N GLU A 5 6.49 -7.33 23.60
CA GLU A 5 7.73 -7.00 22.91
C GLU A 5 7.98 -8.11 21.87
N LEU A 6 7.84 -7.76 20.59
CA LEU A 6 8.14 -8.68 19.48
C LEU A 6 9.65 -8.93 19.39
N LEU A 7 10.44 -7.93 19.75
CA LEU A 7 11.89 -7.96 19.80
C LEU A 7 12.35 -7.82 21.25
N LEU A 8 13.32 -8.65 21.65
CA LEU A 8 13.93 -8.54 22.97
C LEU A 8 14.69 -7.21 23.11
N PRO A 9 14.88 -6.70 24.34
CA PRO A 9 15.66 -5.49 24.57
C PRO A 9 17.06 -5.57 23.92
N GLY A 10 17.36 -4.61 23.04
CA GLY A 10 18.63 -4.54 22.30
C GLY A 10 18.69 -5.37 21.00
N GLU A 11 17.72 -6.26 20.74
CA GLU A 11 17.65 -7.06 19.51
C GLU A 11 17.46 -6.16 18.29
N ALA A 12 16.60 -5.14 18.38
CA ALA A 12 16.39 -4.16 17.31
C ALA A 12 17.70 -3.49 16.86
N ALA A 13 18.58 -3.12 17.80
CA ALA A 13 19.87 -2.51 17.48
C ALA A 13 20.81 -3.48 16.75
N VAL A 14 20.78 -4.77 17.11
CA VAL A 14 21.55 -5.81 16.41
C VAL A 14 21.03 -6.02 15.00
N LEU A 15 19.72 -6.12 14.82
CA LEU A 15 19.09 -6.30 13.51
C LEU A 15 19.39 -5.11 12.59
N VAL A 16 19.21 -3.88 13.06
CA VAL A 16 19.50 -2.65 12.29
C VAL A 16 20.98 -2.58 11.89
N ARG A 17 21.92 -2.91 12.78
CA ARG A 17 23.35 -2.96 12.45
C ARG A 17 23.67 -4.00 11.38
N GLY A 18 22.98 -5.14 11.42
CA GLY A 18 23.16 -6.25 10.48
C GLY A 18 22.63 -5.98 9.07
N LEU A 19 21.81 -4.95 8.87
CA LEU A 19 21.25 -4.61 7.56
C LEU A 19 22.35 -4.26 6.56
N ARG A 20 22.32 -4.88 5.39
CA ARG A 20 23.27 -4.66 4.29
C ARG A 20 22.57 -4.61 2.94
N SER A 21 23.24 -4.01 1.96
CA SER A 21 22.85 -4.11 0.56
C SER A 21 23.21 -5.47 -0.01
N PHE A 22 22.32 -6.07 -0.80
CA PHE A 22 22.60 -7.27 -1.58
C PHE A 22 22.82 -6.91 -3.05
N PRO A 23 23.78 -7.55 -3.74
CA PRO A 23 23.86 -7.44 -5.19
C PRO A 23 22.64 -8.11 -5.84
N LEU A 24 22.24 -7.64 -7.01
CA LEU A 24 21.01 -8.09 -7.67
C LEU A 24 20.90 -9.62 -7.81
N ARG A 25 22.01 -10.30 -8.11
CA ARG A 25 22.06 -11.77 -8.27
C ARG A 25 21.77 -12.55 -6.97
N GLU A 26 21.90 -11.93 -5.82
CA GLU A 26 21.68 -12.53 -4.50
C GLU A 26 20.29 -12.21 -3.93
N ILE A 27 19.48 -11.44 -4.65
CA ILE A 27 18.07 -11.24 -4.29
C ILE A 27 17.36 -12.59 -4.33
N GLY A 28 16.64 -12.90 -3.26
CA GLY A 28 15.95 -14.18 -3.00
C GLY A 28 16.85 -15.27 -2.39
N SER A 29 18.16 -15.04 -2.23
CA SER A 29 19.04 -15.96 -1.50
C SER A 29 18.63 -16.10 -0.03
N GLU A 30 19.11 -17.15 0.64
CA GLU A 30 18.84 -17.36 2.07
C GLU A 30 19.23 -16.14 2.93
N GLY A 31 20.39 -15.54 2.66
CA GLY A 31 20.82 -14.33 3.38
C GLY A 31 19.91 -13.13 3.12
N TRP A 32 19.40 -12.98 1.90
CA TRP A 32 18.44 -11.93 1.55
C TRP A 32 17.09 -12.17 2.24
N ASN A 33 16.58 -13.41 2.23
CA ASN A 33 15.34 -13.79 2.90
C ASN A 33 15.44 -13.56 4.41
N GLN A 34 16.56 -13.93 5.03
CA GLN A 34 16.76 -13.73 6.46
C GLN A 34 16.78 -12.24 6.83
N GLN A 35 17.39 -11.39 6.00
CA GLN A 35 17.33 -9.95 6.20
C GLN A 35 15.90 -9.43 6.03
N HIS A 36 15.15 -9.92 5.03
CA HIS A 36 13.76 -9.54 4.83
C HIS A 36 12.88 -9.90 6.03
N GLU A 37 13.04 -11.10 6.61
CA GLU A 37 12.38 -11.49 7.87
C GLU A 37 12.72 -10.54 9.03
N ASN A 38 14.00 -10.15 9.15
CA ASN A 38 14.43 -9.21 10.19
C ASN A 38 13.83 -7.81 10.00
N LEU A 39 13.67 -7.38 8.74
CA LEU A 39 13.02 -6.11 8.40
C LEU A 39 11.54 -6.12 8.76
N GLU A 40 10.84 -7.22 8.47
CA GLU A 40 9.43 -7.35 8.87
C GLU A 40 9.29 -7.31 10.40
N LYS A 41 10.18 -7.95 11.15
CA LYS A 41 10.16 -7.85 12.63
C LYS A 41 10.39 -6.40 13.12
N LEU A 42 11.34 -5.68 12.52
CA LEU A 42 11.59 -4.27 12.83
C LEU A 42 10.37 -3.40 12.50
N ASN A 43 9.73 -3.64 11.36
CA ASN A 43 8.52 -2.95 10.92
C ASN A 43 7.36 -3.18 11.91
N MET A 44 7.10 -4.44 12.26
CA MET A 44 6.04 -4.79 13.20
C MET A 44 6.29 -4.20 14.60
N GLN A 45 7.55 -4.17 15.08
CA GLN A 45 7.90 -3.48 16.32
C GLN A 45 7.68 -1.96 16.23
N ALA A 46 8.05 -1.32 15.11
CA ALA A 46 7.80 0.11 14.92
C ALA A 46 6.31 0.46 14.97
N ILE A 47 5.44 -0.41 14.44
CA ILE A 47 3.98 -0.21 14.53
C ILE A 47 3.48 -0.37 15.98
N LEU A 48 4.02 -1.33 16.73
CA LEU A 48 3.70 -1.49 18.16
C LEU A 48 4.11 -0.25 18.97
N ASP A 49 5.33 0.25 18.76
CA ASP A 49 5.85 1.44 19.44
C ASP A 49 4.94 2.66 19.18
N ALA A 50 4.56 2.88 17.93
CA ALA A 50 3.64 3.94 17.54
C ALA A 50 2.25 3.78 18.18
N THR A 51 1.73 2.55 18.21
CA THR A 51 0.42 2.24 18.82
C THR A 51 0.42 2.47 20.33
N ALA A 52 1.54 2.20 20.99
CA ALA A 52 1.74 2.43 22.42
C ALA A 52 2.05 3.90 22.77
N SER A 53 2.09 4.80 21.78
CA SER A 53 2.56 6.20 21.94
C SER A 53 3.94 6.28 22.60
N GLN A 54 4.77 5.25 22.42
CA GLN A 54 6.19 5.30 22.71
C GLN A 54 6.85 6.12 21.59
N GLY A 55 8.08 6.60 21.79
CA GLY A 55 8.82 7.31 20.74
C GLY A 55 9.05 6.45 19.49
N GLU A 56 9.90 6.91 18.56
CA GLU A 56 10.21 6.18 17.31
C GLU A 56 11.62 5.54 17.36
N PRO A 57 11.92 4.59 18.28
CA PRO A 57 13.27 4.10 18.51
C PRO A 57 13.84 3.32 17.32
N ILE A 58 12.98 2.61 16.57
CA ILE A 58 13.41 1.89 15.35
C ILE A 58 13.87 2.88 14.28
N GLN A 59 13.12 3.97 14.08
CA GLN A 59 13.49 5.03 13.15
C GLN A 59 14.79 5.71 13.56
N GLU A 60 14.94 6.05 14.85
CA GLU A 60 16.17 6.64 15.38
C GLU A 60 17.38 5.71 15.18
N LEU A 61 17.22 4.41 15.40
CA LEU A 61 18.28 3.41 15.15
C LEU A 61 18.66 3.34 13.67
N LEU A 62 17.67 3.34 12.76
CA LEU A 62 17.90 3.31 11.31
C LEU A 62 18.64 4.57 10.83
N VAL A 63 18.27 5.75 11.35
CA VAL A 63 18.95 7.02 11.06
C VAL A 63 20.38 7.00 11.61
N THR A 64 20.54 6.62 12.87
CA THR A 64 21.84 6.59 13.56
C THR A 64 22.86 5.70 12.85
N HIS A 65 22.42 4.56 12.32
CA HIS A 65 23.29 3.62 11.61
C HIS A 65 23.31 3.83 10.08
N GLY A 66 22.70 4.91 9.58
CA GLY A 66 22.70 5.26 8.16
C GLY A 66 21.98 4.26 7.26
N LYS A 67 20.97 3.55 7.77
CA LYS A 67 20.29 2.44 7.08
C LYS A 67 19.07 2.84 6.26
N VAL A 68 18.64 4.10 6.37
CA VAL A 68 17.46 4.67 5.67
C VAL A 68 17.53 4.53 4.14
N HIS A 69 18.73 4.34 3.56
CA HIS A 69 18.94 4.19 2.13
C HIS A 69 18.75 2.75 1.57
N HIS A 70 18.50 1.74 2.41
CA HIS A 70 18.53 0.33 1.99
C HIS A 70 17.17 -0.29 1.63
N GLU A 71 16.07 0.20 2.21
CA GLU A 71 14.78 -0.52 2.17
C GLU A 71 13.80 -0.06 1.09
N ALA A 72 13.90 1.19 0.63
CA ALA A 72 13.00 1.71 -0.42
C ALA A 72 13.16 1.04 -1.80
N SER A 73 14.14 0.14 -1.96
CA SER A 73 14.41 -0.56 -3.22
C SER A 73 13.93 -2.03 -3.25
N ILE A 74 13.50 -2.60 -2.12
CA ILE A 74 13.31 -4.06 -2.01
C ILE A 74 11.84 -4.51 -1.93
N ILE A 75 10.92 -3.64 -1.50
CA ILE A 75 9.52 -4.03 -1.28
C ILE A 75 8.72 -4.24 -2.60
N ASN A 76 9.16 -3.69 -3.74
CA ASN A 76 8.35 -3.72 -4.99
C ASN A 76 8.79 -4.72 -6.06
N LEU A 77 9.85 -5.53 -5.86
CA LEU A 77 10.43 -6.33 -6.96
C LEU A 77 10.21 -7.83 -6.90
N LEU A 78 9.51 -8.35 -5.88
CA LEU A 78 9.33 -9.79 -5.69
C LEU A 78 7.90 -10.31 -5.80
N GLU A 79 6.92 -9.42 -6.01
CA GLU A 79 5.53 -9.83 -6.27
C GLU A 79 5.27 -10.28 -7.72
N THR A 80 6.23 -10.14 -8.64
CA THR A 80 5.95 -10.27 -10.08
C THR A 80 6.23 -11.66 -10.69
N VAL A 81 6.68 -12.66 -9.92
CA VAL A 81 7.06 -13.95 -10.53
C VAL A 81 6.60 -15.11 -9.65
N PHE A 82 5.41 -15.70 -9.92
CA PHE A 82 5.13 -17.15 -9.90
C PHE A 82 3.64 -17.54 -10.21
N PHE A 83 3.42 -18.01 -11.45
CA PHE A 83 2.61 -19.12 -12.04
C PHE A 83 1.14 -19.52 -11.73
N HIS A 84 0.47 -19.94 -12.82
CA HIS A 84 -0.74 -20.79 -13.05
C HIS A 84 -2.13 -20.13 -13.08
N LYS A 85 -3.02 -20.54 -14.01
CA LYS A 85 -4.27 -19.82 -14.40
C LYS A 85 -5.21 -19.33 -13.28
N GLU A 86 -5.23 -19.98 -12.12
CA GLU A 86 -6.00 -19.52 -10.95
C GLU A 86 -5.21 -18.48 -10.14
N LEU A 87 -3.91 -18.71 -9.97
CA LEU A 87 -2.95 -17.75 -9.43
C LEU A 87 -2.80 -16.51 -10.32
N GLN A 88 -3.09 -16.60 -11.63
CA GLN A 88 -3.10 -15.44 -12.52
C GLN A 88 -4.25 -14.48 -12.19
N LYS A 89 -5.45 -15.00 -11.91
CA LYS A 89 -6.57 -14.17 -11.42
C LYS A 89 -6.28 -13.60 -10.04
N GLN A 90 -5.66 -14.39 -9.16
CA GLN A 90 -5.24 -13.92 -7.85
C GLN A 90 -4.14 -12.85 -7.97
N ALA A 91 -3.18 -13.01 -8.87
CA ALA A 91 -2.13 -12.04 -9.15
C ALA A 91 -2.69 -10.76 -9.78
N GLU A 92 -3.67 -10.87 -10.69
CA GLU A 92 -4.37 -9.71 -11.25
C GLU A 92 -5.15 -8.95 -10.16
N LEU A 93 -5.84 -9.67 -9.26
CA LEU A 93 -6.51 -9.07 -8.10
C LEU A 93 -5.51 -8.42 -7.14
N MET A 94 -4.40 -9.08 -6.86
CA MET A 94 -3.34 -8.57 -6.00
C MET A 94 -2.70 -7.32 -6.61
N GLN A 95 -2.36 -7.34 -7.90
CA GLN A 95 -1.86 -6.18 -8.64
C GLN A 95 -2.85 -5.02 -8.61
N PHE A 96 -4.14 -5.30 -8.75
CA PHE A 96 -5.18 -4.29 -8.65
C PHE A 96 -5.26 -3.70 -7.24
N GLU A 97 -5.14 -4.53 -6.20
CA GLU A 97 -5.11 -4.08 -4.82
C GLU A 97 -3.86 -3.23 -4.54
N ILE A 98 -2.67 -3.68 -4.95
CA ILE A 98 -1.42 -2.95 -4.84
C ILE A 98 -1.55 -1.59 -5.54
N ALA A 99 -2.07 -1.55 -6.78
CA ALA A 99 -2.30 -0.31 -7.51
C ALA A 99 -3.26 0.63 -6.76
N SER A 100 -4.33 0.08 -6.17
CA SER A 100 -5.29 0.85 -5.35
C SER A 100 -4.65 1.42 -4.08
N LYS A 101 -3.75 0.66 -3.43
CA LYS A 101 -2.98 1.13 -2.26
C LYS A 101 -1.93 2.15 -2.68
N ALA A 102 -1.25 1.95 -3.80
CA ALA A 102 -0.28 2.88 -4.36
C ALA A 102 -0.93 4.23 -4.68
N LEU A 103 -2.16 4.25 -5.19
CA LEU A 103 -2.93 5.48 -5.37
C LEU A 103 -3.18 6.21 -4.04
N SER A 104 -3.45 5.47 -2.96
CA SER A 104 -3.63 6.06 -1.62
C SER A 104 -2.33 6.66 -1.10
N VAL A 105 -1.20 5.94 -1.23
CA VAL A 105 0.13 6.46 -0.88
C VAL A 105 0.47 7.70 -1.71
N LEU A 106 0.21 7.65 -3.01
CA LEU A 106 0.41 8.78 -3.92
C LEU A 106 -0.39 9.99 -3.47
N ARG A 107 -1.65 9.82 -3.09
CA ARG A 107 -2.46 10.91 -2.52
C ARG A 107 -1.79 11.50 -1.28
N TYR A 108 -1.34 10.69 -0.32
CA TYR A 108 -0.64 11.21 0.86
C TYR A 108 0.66 11.95 0.52
N ILE A 109 1.39 11.51 -0.51
CA ILE A 109 2.56 12.26 -1.01
C ILE A 109 2.13 13.64 -1.52
N THR A 110 0.99 13.75 -2.20
CA THR A 110 0.46 15.05 -2.65
C THR A 110 0.01 15.95 -1.50
N ASP A 111 -0.40 15.41 -0.34
CA ASP A 111 -0.73 16.23 0.84
C ASP A 111 0.50 17.02 1.33
N CYS A 112 1.70 16.50 1.05
CA CYS A 112 2.98 17.11 1.43
C CYS A 112 3.61 17.93 0.28
N VAL A 113 2.86 18.31 -0.75
CA VAL A 113 3.40 18.91 -2.00
C VAL A 113 4.33 20.10 -1.76
N ASP A 114 4.02 20.96 -0.79
CA ASP A 114 4.80 22.16 -0.46
C ASP A 114 6.11 21.84 0.28
N SER A 115 6.25 20.62 0.81
CA SER A 115 7.44 20.10 1.48
C SER A 115 8.26 19.14 0.62
N LEU A 116 7.79 18.80 -0.58
CA LEU A 116 8.49 17.88 -1.47
C LEU A 116 9.77 18.52 -2.02
N SER A 117 10.78 17.67 -2.23
CA SER A 117 11.98 18.10 -2.93
C SER A 117 11.64 18.54 -4.36
N LEU A 118 12.44 19.46 -4.90
CA LEU A 118 12.33 19.95 -6.27
C LEU A 118 12.26 18.81 -7.29
N SER A 119 13.16 17.83 -7.18
CA SER A 119 13.22 16.70 -8.12
C SER A 119 11.96 15.82 -8.03
N THR A 120 11.48 15.54 -6.82
CA THR A 120 10.26 14.76 -6.62
C THR A 120 9.07 15.43 -7.29
N LEU A 121 8.86 16.72 -7.02
CA LEU A 121 7.75 17.48 -7.58
C LEU A 121 7.84 17.62 -9.11
N ASN A 122 9.03 17.91 -9.65
CA ASN A 122 9.27 17.97 -11.08
C ASN A 122 8.98 16.64 -11.77
N ARG A 123 9.38 15.51 -11.19
CA ARG A 123 9.10 14.20 -11.77
C ARG A 123 7.60 13.89 -11.76
N MET A 124 6.91 14.20 -10.67
CA MET A 124 5.45 14.03 -10.60
C MET A 124 4.73 14.86 -11.67
N LEU A 125 5.12 16.13 -11.84
CA LEU A 125 4.43 17.07 -12.72
C LEU A 125 4.85 16.98 -14.19
N SER A 126 6.15 16.88 -14.48
CA SER A 126 6.69 17.01 -15.83
C SER A 126 7.08 15.66 -16.46
N THR A 127 7.66 14.74 -15.68
CA THR A 127 8.06 13.42 -16.21
C THR A 127 6.87 12.48 -16.31
N HIS A 128 6.06 12.39 -15.26
CA HIS A 128 4.94 11.46 -15.17
C HIS A 128 3.59 12.11 -15.49
N ASN A 129 3.52 13.45 -15.57
CA ASN A 129 2.31 14.22 -15.82
C ASN A 129 1.12 13.74 -14.97
N LEU A 130 1.36 13.66 -13.67
CA LEU A 130 0.45 13.08 -12.71
C LEU A 130 -0.96 13.70 -12.74
N PRO A 131 -1.15 15.02 -12.91
CA PRO A 131 -2.49 15.59 -13.05
C PRO A 131 -3.30 14.97 -14.21
N CYS A 132 -2.68 14.78 -15.38
CA CYS A 132 -3.35 14.14 -16.51
C CYS A 132 -3.60 12.65 -16.27
N LEU A 133 -2.66 11.94 -15.66
CA LEU A 133 -2.85 10.52 -15.30
C LEU A 133 -4.05 10.33 -14.37
N LEU A 134 -4.20 11.22 -13.38
CA LEU A 134 -5.32 11.19 -12.44
C LEU A 134 -6.66 11.49 -13.14
N VAL A 135 -6.69 12.36 -14.16
CA VAL A 135 -7.88 12.55 -14.99
C VAL A 135 -8.27 11.27 -15.72
N GLU A 136 -7.30 10.60 -16.35
CA GLU A 136 -7.56 9.34 -17.07
C GLU A 136 -8.07 8.23 -16.14
N LEU A 137 -7.63 8.22 -14.87
CA LEU A 137 -8.17 7.30 -13.86
C LEU A 137 -9.64 7.58 -13.51
N LEU A 138 -10.03 8.86 -13.42
CA LEU A 138 -11.44 9.23 -13.21
C LEU A 138 -12.31 8.89 -14.43
N GLU A 139 -11.78 9.11 -15.64
CA GLU A 139 -12.50 8.85 -16.88
C GLU A 139 -12.74 7.35 -17.08
N HIS A 140 -11.73 6.52 -16.84
CA HIS A 140 -11.86 5.07 -16.98
C HIS A 140 -12.47 4.37 -15.77
N ASN A 141 -12.36 4.95 -14.58
CA ASN A 141 -12.87 4.45 -13.31
C ASN A 141 -12.68 2.92 -13.14
N PRO A 142 -11.43 2.43 -13.08
CA PRO A 142 -11.14 1.00 -13.14
C PRO A 142 -11.63 0.23 -11.90
N TRP A 143 -12.01 0.92 -10.82
CA TRP A 143 -12.63 0.35 -9.61
C TRP A 143 -14.16 0.32 -9.65
N SER A 144 -14.78 0.62 -10.80
CA SER A 144 -16.22 0.54 -11.01
C SER A 144 -16.54 -0.27 -12.26
N ARG A 145 -17.51 -1.17 -12.20
CA ARG A 145 -17.96 -1.97 -13.35
C ARG A 145 -19.44 -2.30 -13.26
N ARG A 146 -20.08 -2.55 -14.40
CA ARG A 146 -21.45 -3.07 -14.46
C ARG A 146 -21.43 -4.52 -14.88
N GLU A 147 -21.92 -5.40 -14.01
CA GLU A 147 -22.01 -6.84 -14.25
C GLU A 147 -23.46 -7.29 -14.01
N GLY A 148 -24.07 -7.93 -15.01
CA GLY A 148 -25.49 -8.36 -14.92
C GLY A 148 -26.47 -7.21 -14.66
N GLY A 149 -26.18 -6.01 -15.16
CA GLY A 149 -27.00 -4.80 -14.97
C GLY A 149 -26.87 -4.14 -13.59
N LYS A 150 -26.09 -4.72 -12.68
CA LYS A 150 -25.84 -4.16 -11.34
C LYS A 150 -24.48 -3.45 -11.32
N LEU A 151 -24.43 -2.30 -10.64
CA LEU A 151 -23.19 -1.58 -10.40
C LEU A 151 -22.37 -2.33 -9.34
N GLN A 152 -21.11 -2.62 -9.64
CA GLN A 152 -20.13 -3.13 -8.69
C GLN A 152 -18.99 -2.13 -8.53
N GLN A 153 -18.51 -1.98 -7.31
CA GLN A 153 -17.33 -1.18 -6.98
C GLN A 153 -16.33 -2.04 -6.22
N PHE A 154 -15.05 -1.76 -6.40
CA PHE A 154 -13.98 -2.44 -5.68
C PHE A 154 -13.69 -1.74 -4.35
N GLU A 155 -14.05 -2.38 -3.25
CA GLU A 155 -13.79 -1.87 -1.90
C GLU A 155 -13.34 -2.99 -0.95
N GLY A 156 -12.31 -2.73 -0.15
CA GLY A 156 -11.82 -3.68 0.86
C GLY A 156 -11.27 -4.99 0.26
N GLY A 157 -10.56 -4.90 -0.87
CA GLY A 157 -9.93 -6.05 -1.53
C GLY A 157 -10.88 -6.91 -2.35
N ARG A 158 -12.15 -6.49 -2.54
CA ARG A 158 -13.15 -7.27 -3.27
C ARG A 158 -14.15 -6.40 -4.04
N TRP A 159 -14.70 -6.97 -5.11
CA TRP A 159 -15.82 -6.39 -5.84
C TRP A 159 -17.13 -6.56 -5.05
N GLN A 160 -17.82 -5.46 -4.80
CA GLN A 160 -19.08 -5.43 -4.05
C GLN A 160 -20.18 -4.81 -4.91
N THR A 161 -21.38 -5.38 -4.86
CA THR A 161 -22.54 -4.80 -5.55
C THR A 161 -23.07 -3.61 -4.78
N VAL A 162 -23.21 -2.47 -5.45
CA VAL A 162 -23.65 -1.21 -4.86
C VAL A 162 -25.18 -1.15 -4.84
N ALA A 163 -25.76 -0.91 -3.66
CA ALA A 163 -27.20 -0.72 -3.51
C ALA A 163 -27.66 0.55 -4.25
N PRO A 164 -28.88 0.60 -4.81
CA PRO A 164 -29.38 1.78 -5.54
C PRO A 164 -29.28 3.09 -4.77
N SER A 165 -29.47 3.07 -3.46
CA SER A 165 -29.35 4.24 -2.57
C SER A 165 -27.92 4.76 -2.44
N GLU A 166 -26.91 3.93 -2.69
CA GLU A 166 -25.49 4.27 -2.54
C GLU A 166 -24.79 4.55 -3.86
N GLN A 167 -25.48 4.42 -5.01
CA GLN A 167 -24.86 4.61 -6.33
C GLN A 167 -24.36 6.05 -6.58
N GLN A 168 -24.92 7.03 -5.85
CA GLN A 168 -24.48 8.43 -5.91
C GLN A 168 -23.34 8.73 -4.93
N LYS A 169 -23.01 7.80 -4.03
CA LYS A 169 -21.96 7.98 -3.05
C LYS A 169 -20.60 7.88 -3.73
N LEU A 170 -19.73 8.82 -3.41
CA LEU A 170 -18.37 8.81 -3.89
C LEU A 170 -17.62 7.60 -3.34
N SER A 171 -16.93 6.85 -4.21
CA SER A 171 -16.08 5.75 -3.76
C SER A 171 -14.83 6.29 -3.05
N LYS A 172 -14.24 5.49 -2.16
CA LYS A 172 -13.01 5.88 -1.45
C LYS A 172 -11.86 6.20 -2.40
N LEU A 173 -11.74 5.45 -3.50
CA LEU A 173 -10.70 5.62 -4.50
C LEU A 173 -10.92 6.87 -5.34
N ASP A 174 -12.16 7.17 -5.75
CA ASP A 174 -12.48 8.45 -6.40
C ASP A 174 -12.09 9.62 -5.50
N GLY A 175 -12.39 9.53 -4.21
CA GLY A 175 -11.98 10.51 -3.21
C GLY A 175 -10.46 10.71 -3.16
N GLN A 176 -9.66 9.63 -3.24
CA GLN A 176 -8.19 9.75 -3.30
C GLN A 176 -7.75 10.53 -4.53
N VAL A 177 -8.32 10.25 -5.70
CA VAL A 177 -7.95 10.93 -6.95
C VAL A 177 -8.32 12.41 -6.90
N TRP A 178 -9.53 12.74 -6.43
CA TRP A 178 -9.98 14.12 -6.32
C TRP A 178 -9.15 14.95 -5.36
N ILE A 179 -8.79 14.39 -4.21
CA ILE A 179 -7.92 15.07 -3.24
C ILE A 179 -6.52 15.25 -3.82
N ALA A 180 -5.97 14.23 -4.50
CA ALA A 180 -4.67 14.34 -5.16
C ALA A 180 -4.66 15.43 -6.25
N LEU A 181 -5.71 15.50 -7.07
CA LEU A 181 -5.91 16.58 -8.06
C LEU A 181 -6.02 17.95 -7.39
N TYR A 182 -6.80 18.06 -6.33
CA TYR A 182 -6.95 19.29 -5.55
C TYR A 182 -5.58 19.78 -5.04
N ASN A 183 -4.80 18.90 -4.41
CA ASN A 183 -3.48 19.24 -3.87
C ASN A 183 -2.51 19.72 -4.95
N LEU A 184 -2.43 18.99 -6.07
CA LEU A 184 -1.51 19.33 -7.17
C LEU A 184 -1.92 20.59 -7.94
N LEU A 185 -3.22 20.81 -8.13
CA LEU A 185 -3.71 21.91 -8.97
C LEU A 185 -3.94 23.20 -8.21
N LEU A 186 -4.16 23.15 -6.89
CA LEU A 186 -4.35 24.36 -6.08
C LEU A 186 -3.10 24.79 -5.30
N SER A 187 -2.14 23.89 -5.05
CA SER A 187 -0.84 24.28 -4.48
C SER A 187 -0.17 25.34 -5.37
N HIS A 188 0.38 26.36 -4.73
CA HIS A 188 1.15 27.39 -5.41
C HIS A 188 2.46 26.81 -5.98
N GLU A 189 3.15 25.98 -5.21
CA GLU A 189 4.43 25.38 -5.58
C GLU A 189 4.30 24.46 -6.80
N ALA A 190 3.24 23.64 -6.83
CA ALA A 190 2.97 22.78 -7.97
C ALA A 190 2.55 23.56 -9.22
N ARG A 191 1.66 24.57 -9.07
CA ARG A 191 1.21 25.41 -10.20
C ARG A 191 2.33 26.22 -10.84
N ALA A 192 3.25 26.73 -10.04
CA ALA A 192 4.40 27.48 -10.54
C ALA A 192 5.29 26.64 -11.47
N ARG A 193 5.26 25.31 -11.31
CA ARG A 193 6.11 24.36 -12.04
C ARG A 193 5.38 23.58 -13.13
N TYR A 194 4.08 23.40 -13.00
CA TYR A 194 3.32 22.62 -13.96
C TYR A 194 3.09 23.40 -15.27
N CYS A 195 3.56 22.83 -16.38
CA CYS A 195 3.36 23.42 -17.69
C CYS A 195 1.98 23.06 -18.25
N PHE A 196 1.05 24.02 -18.26
CA PHE A 196 -0.27 23.90 -18.86
C PHE A 196 -0.20 23.99 -20.40
N THR A 197 0.32 22.93 -21.02
CA THR A 197 0.27 22.78 -22.49
C THR A 197 -1.18 22.68 -22.98
N SER A 198 -1.43 22.89 -24.27
CA SER A 198 -2.77 22.72 -24.86
C SER A 198 -3.34 21.32 -24.62
N PHE A 199 -2.49 20.29 -24.63
CA PHE A 199 -2.88 18.92 -24.28
C PHE A 199 -3.29 18.81 -22.80
N ALA A 200 -2.43 19.25 -21.88
CA ALA A 200 -2.69 19.19 -20.44
C ALA A 200 -3.95 19.99 -20.05
N LYS A 201 -4.11 21.19 -20.61
CA LYS A 201 -5.34 21.99 -20.45
C LYS A 201 -6.57 21.22 -20.93
N GLY A 202 -6.52 20.64 -22.14
CA GLY A 202 -7.64 19.86 -22.68
C GLY A 202 -8.02 18.68 -21.78
N GLN A 203 -7.04 17.96 -21.25
CA GLN A 203 -7.26 16.86 -20.31
C GLN A 203 -7.87 17.35 -18.99
N LEU A 204 -7.28 18.36 -18.35
CA LEU A 204 -7.78 18.89 -17.08
C LEU A 204 -9.21 19.43 -17.19
N LEU A 205 -9.59 20.02 -18.33
CA LEU A 205 -10.94 20.54 -18.53
C LEU A 205 -12.01 19.43 -18.62
N LYS A 206 -11.64 18.18 -18.93
CA LYS A 206 -12.57 17.05 -18.84
C LYS A 206 -13.14 16.89 -17.42
N LEU A 207 -12.38 17.28 -16.39
CA LEU A 207 -12.82 17.23 -14.98
C LEU A 207 -14.10 18.02 -14.72
N GLN A 208 -14.40 19.04 -15.52
CA GLN A 208 -15.63 19.83 -15.39
C GLN A 208 -16.89 18.97 -15.55
N ALA A 209 -16.85 17.93 -16.40
CA ALA A 209 -17.98 17.02 -16.58
C ALA A 209 -18.20 16.08 -15.37
N PHE A 210 -17.15 15.84 -14.58
CA PHE A 210 -17.20 14.97 -13.39
C PHE A 210 -17.46 15.75 -12.10
N LEU A 211 -17.18 17.06 -12.07
CA LEU A 211 -17.48 17.98 -10.95
C LEU A 211 -18.97 18.36 -10.91
N THR A 212 -19.80 17.39 -10.55
CA THR A 212 -21.24 17.59 -10.34
C THR A 212 -21.52 18.24 -8.98
N ASP A 213 -22.69 18.89 -8.83
CA ASP A 213 -23.12 19.46 -7.55
C ASP A 213 -23.14 18.40 -6.44
N THR A 214 -23.61 17.18 -6.74
CA THR A 214 -23.60 16.04 -5.81
C THR A 214 -22.19 15.66 -5.34
N LEU A 215 -21.18 15.81 -6.20
CA LEU A 215 -19.78 15.55 -5.82
C LEU A 215 -19.26 16.67 -4.92
N VAL A 216 -19.56 17.93 -5.25
CA VAL A 216 -19.16 19.09 -4.44
C VAL A 216 -19.85 19.05 -3.06
N ASP A 217 -21.10 18.62 -2.97
CA ASP A 217 -21.80 18.41 -1.70
C ASP A 217 -21.10 17.37 -0.82
N GLN A 218 -20.56 16.30 -1.43
CA GLN A 218 -19.84 15.24 -0.73
C GLN A 218 -18.39 15.61 -0.38
N LEU A 219 -17.75 16.45 -1.19
CA LEU A 219 -16.40 16.98 -0.97
C LEU A 219 -16.36 18.50 -1.21
N PRO A 220 -16.82 19.32 -0.24
CA PRO A 220 -16.95 20.77 -0.42
C PRO A 220 -15.65 21.49 -0.78
N ASN A 221 -14.51 20.93 -0.38
CA ASN A 221 -13.19 21.47 -0.72
C ASN A 221 -12.94 21.54 -2.24
N LEU A 222 -13.64 20.75 -3.05
CA LEU A 222 -13.51 20.77 -4.52
C LEU A 222 -14.14 22.00 -5.18
N ALA A 223 -14.90 22.82 -4.47
CA ALA A 223 -15.42 24.09 -5.01
C ALA A 223 -14.29 25.01 -5.51
N GLY A 224 -13.15 25.03 -4.79
CA GLY A 224 -11.96 25.77 -5.23
C GLY A 224 -11.38 25.23 -6.54
N LEU A 225 -11.41 23.90 -6.74
CA LEU A 225 -10.95 23.27 -7.97
C LEU A 225 -11.88 23.58 -9.15
N GLN A 226 -13.19 23.61 -8.92
CA GLN A 226 -14.17 24.00 -9.94
C GLN A 226 -13.91 25.43 -10.43
N GLY A 227 -13.70 26.37 -9.50
CA GLY A 227 -13.34 27.75 -9.82
C GLY A 227 -12.02 27.86 -10.59
N PHE A 228 -11.01 27.09 -10.18
CA PHE A 228 -9.73 27.03 -10.89
C PHE A 228 -9.88 26.54 -12.33
N LEU A 229 -10.66 25.48 -12.57
CA LEU A 229 -10.88 24.94 -13.92
C LEU A 229 -11.65 25.92 -14.81
N ALA A 230 -12.63 26.64 -14.24
CA ALA A 230 -13.34 27.70 -14.95
C ALA A 230 -12.38 28.82 -15.38
N HIS A 231 -11.46 29.24 -14.50
CA HIS A 231 -10.42 30.19 -14.85
C HIS A 231 -9.47 29.64 -15.93
N LEU A 232 -9.00 28.40 -15.76
CA LEU A 232 -8.09 27.74 -16.72
C LEU A 232 -8.70 27.65 -18.12
N ALA A 233 -10.01 27.45 -18.25
CA ALA A 233 -10.71 27.43 -19.52
C ALA A 233 -10.51 28.72 -20.31
N LEU A 234 -10.48 29.87 -19.62
CA LEU A 234 -10.32 31.20 -20.20
C LEU A 234 -8.85 31.59 -20.45
N THR A 235 -7.90 30.97 -19.73
CA THR A 235 -6.47 31.30 -19.81
C THR A 235 -5.82 30.73 -21.07
N GLU A 236 -5.07 31.55 -21.81
CA GLU A 236 -4.27 31.08 -22.95
C GLU A 236 -3.09 30.22 -22.48
N THR A 237 -2.80 29.14 -23.20
CA THR A 237 -1.66 28.27 -22.88
C THR A 237 -0.36 28.91 -23.34
N GLN A 238 0.66 28.85 -22.48
CA GLN A 238 2.00 29.33 -22.83
C GLN A 238 2.89 28.14 -23.24
N PRO A 239 3.82 28.34 -24.19
CA PRO A 239 4.83 27.33 -24.49
C PRO A 239 5.68 27.08 -23.23
N PRO A 240 6.17 25.83 -23.03
CA PRO A 240 6.99 25.50 -21.87
C PRO A 240 8.22 26.42 -21.82
N LYS A 241 8.35 27.16 -20.72
CA LYS A 241 9.59 27.88 -20.42
C LYS A 241 10.65 26.87 -20.02
N LYS A 242 11.81 26.91 -20.68
CA LYS A 242 12.96 26.10 -20.31
C LYS A 242 13.72 26.82 -19.20
N ASP A 243 13.32 26.58 -17.96
CA ASP A 243 14.10 27.03 -16.81
C ASP A 243 15.27 26.07 -16.59
N LEU A 244 16.45 26.62 -16.25
CA LEU A 244 17.60 25.82 -15.87
C LEU A 244 17.34 25.26 -14.47
N VAL A 245 17.00 23.97 -14.39
CA VAL A 245 16.79 23.27 -13.12
C VAL A 245 18.07 22.52 -12.75
N LEU A 246 18.69 22.88 -11.63
CA LEU A 246 19.76 22.10 -11.00
C LEU A 246 19.13 21.26 -9.89
N GLU A 247 19.05 19.94 -10.10
CA GLU A 247 18.46 19.02 -9.13
C GLU A 247 19.37 17.81 -8.89
N GLN A 248 19.29 17.26 -7.67
CA GLN A 248 19.92 15.97 -7.35
C GLN A 248 19.02 14.85 -7.88
N ILE A 249 19.54 14.08 -8.83
CA ILE A 249 18.82 12.95 -9.41
C ILE A 249 19.18 11.68 -8.62
N PRO A 250 18.20 10.90 -8.14
CA PRO A 250 18.49 9.62 -7.51
C PRO A 250 19.19 8.66 -8.47
N GLU A 251 20.46 8.33 -8.18
CA GLU A 251 21.29 7.49 -9.06
C GLU A 251 21.07 5.97 -8.86
N ILE A 252 20.10 5.55 -8.04
CA ILE A 252 19.93 4.14 -7.66
C ILE A 252 19.72 3.27 -8.90
N TRP A 253 18.78 3.65 -9.78
CA TRP A 253 18.48 2.91 -11.00
C TRP A 253 19.65 2.94 -11.98
N GLU A 254 20.23 4.12 -12.22
CA GLU A 254 21.35 4.27 -13.15
C GLU A 254 22.57 3.48 -12.70
N ARG A 255 22.85 3.46 -11.39
CA ARG A 255 23.90 2.64 -10.80
C ARG A 255 23.61 1.16 -11.00
N LEU A 256 22.38 0.69 -10.71
CA LEU A 256 21.99 -0.71 -10.93
C LEU A 256 22.12 -1.11 -12.40
N GLU A 257 21.65 -0.29 -13.32
CA GLU A 257 21.76 -0.53 -14.76
C GLU A 257 23.23 -0.56 -15.20
N ARG A 258 24.04 0.40 -14.76
CA ARG A 258 25.47 0.49 -15.10
C ARG A 258 26.26 -0.71 -14.58
N GLU A 259 26.02 -1.13 -13.34
CA GLU A 259 26.73 -2.25 -12.70
C GLU A 259 26.36 -3.62 -13.30
N ASN A 260 25.11 -3.77 -13.77
CA ASN A 260 24.55 -5.03 -14.25
C ASN A 260 24.39 -5.10 -15.77
N ARG A 261 24.73 -4.04 -16.51
CA ARG A 261 24.68 -3.99 -17.98
C ARG A 261 25.37 -5.20 -18.60
N GLY A 262 24.65 -5.89 -19.49
CA GLY A 262 25.14 -7.09 -20.19
C GLY A 262 25.24 -8.35 -19.34
N LYS A 263 24.95 -8.28 -18.02
CA LYS A 263 24.99 -9.43 -17.10
C LYS A 263 23.61 -10.03 -16.82
N TRP A 264 22.53 -9.38 -17.26
CA TRP A 264 21.14 -9.77 -16.99
C TRP A 264 20.85 -11.25 -17.23
N GLN A 265 21.28 -11.81 -18.37
CA GLN A 265 21.09 -13.23 -18.67
C GLN A 265 21.89 -14.16 -17.75
N ALA A 266 23.10 -13.78 -17.35
CA ALA A 266 23.91 -14.56 -16.43
C ALA A 266 23.32 -14.54 -15.02
N ILE A 267 22.85 -13.36 -14.58
CA ILE A 267 22.15 -13.17 -13.31
C ILE A 267 20.89 -14.04 -13.26
N ALA A 268 20.05 -13.99 -14.30
CA ALA A 268 18.83 -14.80 -14.38
C ALA A 268 19.14 -16.31 -14.33
N LYS A 269 20.15 -16.78 -15.07
CA LYS A 269 20.57 -18.21 -15.01
C LYS A 269 21.09 -18.62 -13.64
N TYR A 270 21.85 -17.74 -12.97
CA TYR A 270 22.35 -17.99 -11.62
C TYR A 270 21.20 -18.08 -10.63
N GLN A 271 20.30 -17.09 -10.62
CA GLN A 271 19.14 -17.07 -9.73
C GLN A 271 18.19 -18.24 -9.99
N LEU A 272 17.94 -18.60 -11.24
CA LEU A 272 17.11 -19.76 -11.55
C LEU A 272 17.65 -21.04 -10.90
N ARG A 273 18.98 -21.24 -10.92
CA ARG A 273 19.62 -22.45 -10.37
C ARG A 273 19.76 -22.45 -8.86
N HIS A 274 20.04 -21.30 -8.26
CA HIS A 274 20.48 -21.21 -6.86
C HIS A 274 19.47 -20.54 -5.93
N VAL A 275 18.49 -19.83 -6.48
CA VAL A 275 17.52 -19.04 -5.71
C VAL A 275 16.09 -19.52 -5.97
N PHE A 276 15.70 -19.66 -7.24
CA PHE A 276 14.32 -19.97 -7.65
C PHE A 276 14.11 -21.44 -8.04
N SER A 277 14.98 -22.34 -7.56
CA SER A 277 14.77 -23.79 -7.61
C SER A 277 14.87 -24.43 -6.21
N PRO A 278 14.12 -23.94 -5.21
CA PRO A 278 14.12 -24.53 -3.86
C PRO A 278 13.48 -25.91 -3.85
N SER A 279 13.87 -26.77 -2.90
CA SER A 279 13.15 -28.02 -2.66
C SER A 279 11.80 -27.75 -1.99
N GLU A 280 10.88 -28.73 -2.04
CA GLU A 280 9.59 -28.61 -1.33
C GLU A 280 9.77 -28.41 0.18
N GLN A 281 10.82 -29.00 0.76
CA GLN A 281 11.16 -28.82 2.18
C GLN A 281 11.61 -27.38 2.47
N ASP A 282 12.42 -26.79 1.60
CA ASP A 282 12.88 -25.40 1.74
C ASP A 282 11.69 -24.43 1.62
N LEU A 283 10.79 -24.67 0.67
CA LEU A 283 9.56 -23.89 0.52
C LEU A 283 8.67 -23.97 1.77
N GLN A 284 8.48 -25.17 2.33
CA GLN A 284 7.72 -25.34 3.56
C GLN A 284 8.38 -24.62 4.76
N LEU A 285 9.71 -24.69 4.87
CA LEU A 285 10.45 -24.00 5.92
C LEU A 285 10.33 -22.48 5.81
N GLN A 286 10.49 -21.93 4.60
CA GLN A 286 10.32 -20.50 4.34
C GLN A 286 8.89 -20.05 4.65
N ALA A 287 7.88 -20.79 4.18
CA ALA A 287 6.48 -20.49 4.46
C ALA A 287 6.18 -20.49 5.97
N ARG A 288 6.76 -21.42 6.74
CA ARG A 288 6.63 -21.44 8.21
C ARG A 288 7.28 -20.22 8.86
N ARG A 289 8.51 -19.87 8.49
CA ARG A 289 9.19 -18.67 9.03
C ARG A 289 8.43 -17.38 8.76
N TRP A 290 7.88 -17.25 7.55
CA TRP A 290 7.05 -16.11 7.18
C TRP A 290 5.74 -16.10 7.98
N ALA A 291 5.05 -17.24 8.07
CA ALA A 291 3.84 -17.36 8.90
C ALA A 291 4.10 -17.05 10.39
N GLU A 292 5.28 -17.41 10.91
CA GLU A 292 5.70 -17.09 12.29
C GLU A 292 5.88 -15.58 12.52
N THR A 293 6.27 -14.83 11.48
CA THR A 293 6.40 -13.36 11.56
C THR A 293 5.02 -12.68 11.63
N TYR A 294 4.00 -13.31 11.04
CA TYR A 294 2.61 -12.86 11.03
C TYR A 294 1.71 -13.68 11.96
N ARG A 295 2.23 -14.15 13.11
CA ARG A 295 1.40 -14.86 14.08
C ARG A 295 0.20 -14.01 14.51
N LEU A 296 -0.94 -14.68 14.75
CA LEU A 296 -2.20 -14.02 15.08
C LEU A 296 -2.13 -13.08 16.29
N ASP A 297 -1.33 -13.42 17.30
CA ASP A 297 -1.10 -12.55 18.46
C ASP A 297 -0.41 -11.23 18.09
N VAL A 298 0.54 -11.26 17.16
CA VAL A 298 1.24 -10.07 16.67
C VAL A 298 0.30 -9.22 15.80
N LEU A 299 -0.45 -9.85 14.89
CA LEU A 299 -1.41 -9.15 14.03
C LEU A 299 -2.51 -8.44 14.82
N GLU A 300 -2.92 -8.99 15.96
CA GLU A 300 -3.95 -8.38 16.80
C GLU A 300 -3.42 -7.25 17.68
N ALA A 301 -2.17 -7.35 18.13
CA ALA A 301 -1.53 -6.26 18.86
C ALA A 301 -1.36 -5.01 17.99
N ILE A 302 -1.28 -5.20 16.66
CA ILE A 302 -1.14 -4.14 15.65
C ILE A 302 -2.49 -3.75 15.01
N ALA A 303 -3.56 -4.48 15.33
CA ALA A 303 -4.88 -4.19 14.77
C ALA A 303 -5.40 -2.82 15.29
N PRO A 304 -5.88 -1.93 14.40
CA PRO A 304 -6.32 -0.59 14.77
C PRO A 304 -7.59 -0.59 15.65
N GLU A 305 -8.37 -1.67 15.63
CA GLU A 305 -9.57 -1.83 16.44
C GLU A 305 -9.47 -3.06 17.36
N ARG A 306 -9.83 -2.88 18.63
CA ARG A 306 -9.88 -3.98 19.59
C ARG A 306 -11.03 -4.94 19.26
N PRO A 307 -10.82 -6.25 19.42
CA PRO A 307 -11.85 -7.24 19.11
C PRO A 307 -13.09 -7.06 20.00
N ARG A 308 -14.27 -7.25 19.41
CA ARG A 308 -15.56 -7.17 20.11
C ARG A 308 -16.15 -8.55 20.34
N CYS A 309 -16.87 -8.69 21.44
CA CYS A 309 -17.54 -9.94 21.82
C CYS A 309 -18.67 -10.26 20.83
N ALA A 310 -18.64 -11.45 20.24
CA ALA A 310 -19.64 -11.89 19.27
C ALA A 310 -21.08 -11.97 19.82
N TYR A 311 -21.24 -11.97 21.16
CA TYR A 311 -22.54 -12.00 21.82
C TYR A 311 -23.03 -10.61 22.25
N CYS A 312 -22.22 -9.87 23.00
CA CYS A 312 -22.65 -8.60 23.63
C CYS A 312 -21.98 -7.35 23.06
N SER A 313 -21.09 -7.48 22.06
CA SER A 313 -20.35 -6.38 21.42
C SER A 313 -19.44 -5.54 22.33
N ALA A 314 -19.33 -5.87 23.63
CA ALA A 314 -18.34 -5.34 24.53
C ALA A 314 -16.92 -5.77 24.13
N GLU A 315 -15.90 -5.07 24.60
CA GLU A 315 -14.50 -5.42 24.33
C GLU A 315 -14.20 -6.87 24.73
N ALA A 316 -13.66 -7.64 23.80
CA ALA A 316 -13.32 -9.04 24.00
C ALA A 316 -11.86 -9.18 24.42
N SER A 317 -11.60 -10.15 25.29
CA SER A 317 -10.24 -10.48 25.76
C SER A 317 -9.91 -11.97 25.60
N LYS A 318 -10.88 -12.78 25.17
CA LYS A 318 -10.75 -14.23 25.09
C LYS A 318 -11.21 -14.73 23.74
N ARG A 319 -10.51 -15.74 23.22
CA ARG A 319 -10.93 -16.45 22.01
C ARG A 319 -11.53 -17.81 22.34
N CYS A 320 -12.31 -18.33 21.41
CA CYS A 320 -12.71 -19.72 21.44
C CYS A 320 -11.46 -20.62 21.41
N SER A 321 -11.19 -21.36 22.49
CA SER A 321 -10.00 -22.22 22.59
C SER A 321 -9.97 -23.36 21.57
N ARG A 322 -11.07 -23.63 20.88
CA ARG A 322 -11.20 -24.72 19.91
C ARG A 322 -10.82 -24.32 18.49
N CYS A 323 -11.27 -23.16 18.01
CA CYS A 323 -11.01 -22.69 16.64
C CYS A 323 -10.18 -21.41 16.57
N GLN A 324 -9.97 -20.72 17.70
CA GLN A 324 -9.24 -19.44 17.80
C GLN A 324 -9.72 -18.29 16.91
N ASN A 325 -10.84 -18.45 16.19
CA ASN A 325 -11.35 -17.49 15.20
C ASN A 325 -12.46 -16.55 15.73
N GLU A 326 -13.05 -16.83 16.88
CA GLU A 326 -14.20 -16.07 17.42
C GLU A 326 -13.89 -15.48 18.81
N TRP A 327 -14.38 -14.27 19.05
CA TRP A 327 -14.04 -13.44 20.20
C TRP A 327 -15.16 -13.30 21.23
N TYR A 328 -14.79 -13.35 22.51
CA TYR A 328 -15.68 -13.20 23.65
C TYR A 328 -15.05 -12.40 24.78
N CYS A 329 -15.87 -11.64 25.50
CA CYS A 329 -15.43 -10.99 26.74
C CYS A 329 -15.28 -12.00 27.90
N CYS A 330 -16.12 -13.04 27.92
CA CYS A 330 -16.11 -14.07 28.96
C CYS A 330 -16.66 -15.42 28.46
N ARG A 331 -16.43 -16.48 29.25
CA ARG A 331 -16.91 -17.84 28.95
C ARG A 331 -18.43 -17.92 28.88
N GLU A 332 -19.15 -17.13 29.68
CA GLU A 332 -20.61 -17.11 29.67
C GLU A 332 -21.17 -16.64 28.32
N CYS A 333 -20.58 -15.60 27.73
CA CYS A 333 -20.96 -15.12 26.39
C CYS A 333 -20.67 -16.18 25.32
N GLN A 334 -19.56 -16.91 25.44
CA GLN A 334 -19.23 -18.01 24.53
C GLN A 334 -20.27 -19.14 24.60
N VAL A 335 -20.68 -19.54 25.81
CA VAL A 335 -21.70 -20.59 25.99
C VAL A 335 -23.04 -20.15 25.43
N LYS A 336 -23.47 -18.91 25.69
CA LYS A 336 -24.72 -18.35 25.14
C LYS A 336 -24.71 -18.25 23.61
N HIS A 337 -23.56 -17.97 23.01
CA HIS A 337 -23.42 -17.91 21.55
C HIS A 337 -23.13 -19.27 20.90
N TRP A 338 -22.91 -20.33 21.68
CA TRP A 338 -22.42 -21.62 21.19
C TRP A 338 -23.36 -22.29 20.18
N GLU A 339 -24.67 -22.12 20.30
CA GLU A 339 -25.64 -22.67 19.34
C GLU A 339 -25.43 -22.14 17.92
N LYS A 340 -25.02 -20.86 17.79
CA LYS A 340 -24.69 -20.23 16.50
C LYS A 340 -23.25 -20.51 16.09
N HIS A 341 -22.30 -20.30 17.00
CA HIS A 341 -20.87 -20.43 16.71
C HIS A 341 -20.43 -21.89 16.51
N GLY A 342 -21.02 -22.86 17.23
CA GLY A 342 -20.54 -24.24 17.30
C GLY A 342 -20.43 -24.95 15.95
N LYS A 343 -21.35 -24.67 15.00
CA LYS A 343 -21.30 -25.22 13.65
C LYS A 343 -20.10 -24.69 12.85
N ALA A 344 -19.87 -23.37 12.89
CA ALA A 344 -18.73 -22.73 12.25
C ALA A 344 -17.40 -23.09 12.94
N CYS A 345 -17.42 -23.24 14.26
CA CYS A 345 -16.25 -23.60 15.07
C CYS A 345 -15.65 -24.95 14.68
N VAL A 346 -16.48 -25.94 14.37
CA VAL A 346 -16.01 -27.28 13.97
C VAL A 346 -15.35 -27.25 12.60
N LEU A 347 -15.95 -26.53 11.65
CA LEU A 347 -15.40 -26.38 10.30
C LEU A 347 -14.06 -25.64 10.31
N ALA A 348 -13.98 -24.55 11.08
CA ALA A 348 -12.74 -23.78 11.26
C ALA A 348 -11.62 -24.63 11.91
N ALA A 349 -11.95 -25.37 12.97
CA ALA A 349 -10.96 -26.20 13.67
C ALA A 349 -10.45 -27.41 12.86
N GLN A 350 -11.19 -27.85 11.83
CA GLN A 350 -10.77 -28.92 10.93
C GLN A 350 -9.87 -28.40 9.80
N GLY A 351 -10.08 -27.17 9.34
CA GLY A 351 -9.25 -26.52 8.32
C GLY A 351 -7.79 -26.29 8.77
N ASP A 352 -7.57 -26.04 10.06
CA ASP A 352 -6.23 -25.84 10.64
C ASP A 352 -5.48 -27.15 10.94
N ARG A 353 -6.17 -28.30 11.01
CA ARG A 353 -5.54 -29.61 11.23
C ARG A 353 -5.18 -30.34 9.94
N ALA A 354 -5.70 -29.88 8.81
CA ALA A 354 -5.49 -30.47 7.49
C ALA A 354 -4.44 -29.71 6.65
N LYS A 355 -3.76 -28.71 7.24
CA LYS A 355 -2.69 -27.92 6.61
C LYS A 355 -1.33 -28.25 7.22
#